data_AF-A0AAT9GPS2-F1
#
_entry.id   AF-A0AAT9GPS2-F1
#
_cell.length_a   1.000
_cell.length_b   1.000
_cell.length_c   1.000
_cell.angle_alpha   90.00
_cell.angle_beta   90.00
_cell.angle_gamma   90.00
#
_symmetry.space_group_name_H-M   'P 1'
#
loop_
_entity.id
_entity.type
_entity.pdbx_description
1 polymer ?
#
loop_
_entity_poly.entity_id
_entity_poly.type
_entity_poly.pdbx_seq_one_letter_code
_entity_poly.pdbx_strand_id
1 'polypeptide(L)'
;MSEVSFHFKCNQDSILFNCNYKLYSMEYSVMQNNVIIRLNSPKSRVSFERGKFFDMHNLLVKKGIEGEELVKPIIKEFSDIMKEGIVQFSYQNNVPIGLLLRFLQDLDKIYLDPRKFLDFEVNSILIDVNKEFQKDKPGFTTNRKITIELGSKKGCAKVILPEEGNVSHLFSLDCSEWSEDFSRYRDILYSIHPTITEISELVEFMKKVI
;
A
#
# COMPACT_ATOMS: atom_id res chain seq x y z
N MET A 1 5.31 17.93 8.36
CA MET A 1 5.32 16.72 7.51
C MET A 1 4.04 15.95 7.71
N SER A 2 3.40 15.43 6.66
CA SER A 2 2.20 14.57 6.79
C SER A 2 2.52 13.40 7.73
N GLU A 3 1.63 13.09 8.68
CA GLU A 3 1.80 12.00 9.66
C GLU A 3 1.49 10.61 9.11
N VAL A 4 1.11 10.51 7.83
CA VAL A 4 0.70 9.23 7.25
C VAL A 4 1.85 8.22 7.19
N SER A 5 1.53 6.96 7.49
CA SER A 5 2.31 5.78 7.11
C SER A 5 1.39 4.79 6.43
N PHE A 6 1.86 4.15 5.37
CA PHE A 6 1.07 3.14 4.68
C PHE A 6 1.94 2.08 4.04
N HIS A 7 1.38 0.89 3.91
CA HIS A 7 1.96 -0.26 3.26
C HIS A 7 0.91 -0.82 2.33
N PHE A 8 1.16 -0.81 1.02
CA PHE A 8 0.32 -1.43 0.02
C PHE A 8 1.14 -2.48 -0.72
N LYS A 9 0.74 -3.74 -0.62
CA LYS A 9 1.34 -4.86 -1.35
C LYS A 9 0.24 -5.60 -2.09
N CYS A 10 0.43 -5.79 -3.39
CA CYS A 10 -0.51 -6.51 -4.24
C CYS A 10 0.26 -7.54 -5.09
N ASN A 11 -0.28 -8.75 -5.19
CA ASN A 11 0.14 -9.75 -6.17
C ASN A 11 -1.12 -10.46 -6.71
N GLN A 12 -0.95 -11.45 -7.60
CA GLN A 12 -2.08 -12.06 -8.30
C GLN A 12 -3.15 -12.69 -7.38
N ASP A 13 -2.78 -13.04 -6.14
CA ASP A 13 -3.61 -13.82 -5.22
C ASP A 13 -3.92 -13.09 -3.90
N SER A 14 -3.32 -11.91 -3.69
CA SER A 14 -3.46 -11.18 -2.44
C SER A 14 -3.31 -9.67 -2.57
N ILE A 15 -4.04 -8.98 -1.68
CA ILE A 15 -3.83 -7.57 -1.38
C ILE A 15 -3.56 -7.48 0.12
N LEU A 16 -2.57 -6.69 0.51
CA LEU A 16 -2.34 -6.26 1.87
C LEU A 16 -2.20 -4.75 1.87
N PHE A 17 -3.07 -4.08 2.62
CA PHE A 17 -3.03 -2.65 2.82
C PHE A 17 -3.11 -2.33 4.30
N ASN A 18 -2.14 -1.58 4.80
CA ASN A 18 -2.15 -1.00 6.13
C ASN A 18 -1.94 0.50 6.01
N CYS A 19 -2.74 1.32 6.68
CA CYS A 19 -2.58 2.76 6.67
C CYS A 19 -2.91 3.35 8.03
N ASN A 20 -2.03 4.22 8.52
CA ASN A 20 -2.22 4.99 9.73
C ASN A 20 -2.16 6.47 9.38
N TYR A 21 -3.15 7.23 9.83
CA TYR A 21 -3.19 8.68 9.67
C TYR A 21 -3.89 9.31 10.87
N LYS A 22 -3.19 10.21 11.58
CA LYS A 22 -3.64 10.79 12.84
C LYS A 22 -4.01 9.68 13.83
N LEU A 23 -5.26 9.67 14.32
CA LEU A 23 -5.79 8.66 15.24
C LEU A 23 -6.54 7.51 14.54
N TYR A 24 -6.47 7.43 13.21
CA TYR A 24 -7.14 6.40 12.41
C TYR A 24 -6.14 5.36 11.93
N SER A 25 -6.55 4.10 11.98
CA SER A 25 -5.80 2.96 11.45
C SER A 25 -6.74 2.06 10.66
N MET A 26 -6.34 1.70 9.44
CA MET A 26 -7.05 0.80 8.56
C MET A 26 -6.10 -0.33 8.14
N GLU A 27 -6.56 -1.56 8.30
CA GLU A 27 -5.97 -2.75 7.72
C GLU A 27 -7.01 -3.38 6.79
N TYR A 28 -6.58 -3.73 5.60
CA TYR A 28 -7.33 -4.50 4.62
C TYR A 28 -6.43 -5.61 4.10
N SER A 29 -6.89 -6.86 4.16
CA SER A 29 -6.21 -7.97 3.51
C SER A 29 -7.18 -8.88 2.79
N VAL A 30 -6.73 -9.34 1.64
CA VAL A 30 -7.35 -10.41 0.86
C VAL A 30 -6.29 -11.46 0.63
N MET A 31 -6.57 -12.69 1.04
CA MET A 31 -5.73 -13.85 0.73
C MET A 31 -6.62 -15.06 0.52
N GLN A 32 -6.53 -15.71 -0.65
CA GLN A 32 -7.28 -16.93 -0.95
C GLN A 32 -8.79 -16.79 -0.65
N ASN A 33 -9.41 -15.71 -1.14
CA ASN A 33 -10.82 -15.33 -0.90
C ASN A 33 -11.21 -15.00 0.55
N ASN A 34 -10.27 -15.00 1.50
CA ASN A 34 -10.53 -14.51 2.85
C ASN A 34 -10.26 -13.01 2.90
N VAL A 35 -11.32 -12.24 3.18
CA VAL A 35 -11.24 -10.80 3.41
C VAL A 35 -11.19 -10.55 4.91
N ILE A 36 -10.22 -9.74 5.33
CA ILE A 36 -10.10 -9.21 6.68
C ILE A 36 -9.99 -7.70 6.58
N ILE A 37 -10.85 -7.00 7.30
CA ILE A 37 -10.83 -5.54 7.43
C ILE A 37 -10.78 -5.22 8.91
N ARG A 38 -9.85 -4.36 9.34
CA ARG A 38 -9.79 -3.85 10.71
C ARG A 38 -9.71 -2.32 10.66
N LEU A 39 -10.61 -1.67 11.39
CA LEU A 39 -10.75 -0.22 11.39
C LEU A 39 -10.75 0.26 12.83
N ASN A 40 -9.78 1.12 13.16
CA ASN A 40 -9.62 1.68 14.50
C ASN A 40 -9.61 3.21 14.42
N SER A 41 -10.46 3.85 15.22
CA SER A 41 -10.48 5.28 15.48
C SER A 41 -10.78 5.53 16.96
N PRO A 42 -10.71 6.78 17.45
CA PRO A 42 -11.09 7.10 18.83
C PRO A 42 -12.54 6.75 19.18
N LYS A 43 -13.42 6.62 18.17
CA LYS A 43 -14.86 6.40 18.35
C LYS A 43 -15.31 5.00 17.94
N SER A 44 -14.47 4.25 17.21
CA SER A 44 -14.87 2.99 16.59
C SER A 44 -13.71 2.00 16.59
N ARG A 45 -14.01 0.76 16.97
CA ARG A 45 -13.09 -0.36 16.87
C ARG A 45 -13.84 -1.53 16.27
N VAL A 46 -13.80 -1.62 14.95
CA VAL A 46 -14.57 -2.62 14.20
C VAL A 46 -13.66 -3.51 13.36
N SER A 47 -14.13 -4.73 13.12
CA SER A 47 -13.49 -5.63 12.17
C SER A 47 -14.55 -6.37 11.35
N PHE A 48 -14.19 -6.71 10.13
CA PHE A 48 -14.98 -7.56 9.26
C PHE A 48 -14.12 -8.71 8.76
N GLU A 49 -14.49 -9.94 9.12
CA GLU A 49 -13.76 -11.14 8.75
C GLU A 49 -14.75 -12.26 8.43
N ARG A 50 -14.55 -12.94 7.28
CA ARG A 50 -15.34 -14.12 6.87
C ARG A 50 -16.86 -13.87 6.93
N GLY A 51 -17.30 -12.71 6.45
CA GLY A 51 -18.73 -12.34 6.44
C GLY A 51 -19.28 -11.97 7.82
N LYS A 52 -18.44 -11.69 8.82
CA LYS A 52 -18.87 -11.29 10.16
C LYS A 52 -18.32 -9.92 10.50
N PHE A 53 -19.23 -9.01 10.85
CA PHE A 53 -18.92 -7.71 11.44
C PHE A 53 -18.85 -7.83 12.95
N PHE A 54 -17.76 -7.33 13.53
CA PHE A 54 -17.54 -7.24 14.97
C PHE A 54 -17.34 -5.77 15.33
N ASP A 55 -18.18 -5.27 16.22
CA ASP A 55 -18.02 -3.98 16.86
C ASP A 55 -17.61 -4.20 18.31
N MET A 56 -16.33 -3.94 18.60
CA MET A 56 -15.76 -4.16 19.92
C MET A 56 -16.15 -3.05 20.90
N HIS A 57 -16.59 -1.89 20.40
CA HIS A 57 -17.04 -0.79 21.25
C HIS A 57 -18.42 -1.07 21.82
N ASN A 58 -19.33 -1.57 20.97
CA ASN A 58 -20.72 -1.89 21.35
C ASN A 58 -20.95 -3.37 21.69
N LEU A 59 -19.89 -4.20 21.66
CA LEU A 59 -19.96 -5.65 21.87
C LEU A 59 -20.99 -6.34 20.96
N LEU A 60 -21.07 -5.89 19.70
CA LEU A 60 -22.05 -6.34 18.72
C LEU A 60 -21.39 -7.25 17.67
N VAL A 61 -22.07 -8.33 17.31
CA VAL A 61 -21.67 -9.21 16.21
C VAL A 61 -22.82 -9.38 15.23
N LYS A 62 -22.57 -9.09 13.95
CA LYS A 62 -23.52 -9.25 12.84
C LYS A 62 -22.91 -10.09 11.73
N LYS A 63 -23.73 -10.85 11.01
CA LYS A 63 -23.28 -11.85 10.02
C LYS A 63 -23.94 -11.64 8.67
N GLY A 64 -23.26 -12.05 7.61
CA GLY A 64 -23.75 -11.97 6.24
C GLY A 64 -24.03 -10.54 5.81
N ILE A 65 -25.13 -10.34 5.09
CA ILE A 65 -25.52 -9.06 4.49
C ILE A 65 -25.65 -7.95 5.53
N GLU A 66 -26.23 -8.23 6.71
CA GLU A 66 -26.32 -7.23 7.79
C GLU A 66 -24.94 -6.74 8.24
N GLY A 67 -23.94 -7.63 8.31
CA GLY A 67 -22.58 -7.26 8.66
C GLY A 67 -21.92 -6.41 7.57
N GLU A 68 -22.17 -6.74 6.31
CA GLU A 68 -21.65 -5.98 5.16
C GLU A 68 -22.26 -4.58 5.09
N GLU A 69 -23.56 -4.45 5.28
CA GLU A 69 -24.26 -3.16 5.28
C GLU A 69 -23.77 -2.25 6.40
N LEU A 70 -23.42 -2.80 7.56
CA LEU A 70 -22.87 -2.04 8.68
C LEU A 70 -21.41 -1.60 8.46
N VAL A 71 -20.58 -2.46 7.85
CA VAL A 71 -19.15 -2.13 7.68
C VAL A 71 -18.90 -1.14 6.53
N LYS A 72 -19.69 -1.20 5.44
CA LYS A 72 -19.55 -0.32 4.26
C LYS A 72 -19.47 1.18 4.57
N PRO A 73 -20.39 1.78 5.35
CA PRO A 73 -20.30 3.21 5.65
C PRO A 73 -19.05 3.55 6.46
N ILE A 74 -18.61 2.67 7.36
CA ILE A 74 -17.39 2.85 8.15
C ILE A 74 -16.15 2.77 7.26
N ILE A 75 -16.10 1.80 6.34
CA ILE A 75 -15.02 1.70 5.35
C ILE A 75 -14.94 2.98 4.52
N LYS A 76 -16.08 3.50 4.06
CA LYS A 76 -16.13 4.72 3.26
C LYS A 76 -15.55 5.91 4.02
N GLU A 77 -15.98 6.12 5.27
CA GLU A 77 -15.45 7.17 6.15
C GLU A 77 -13.93 7.06 6.29
N PHE A 78 -13.43 5.88 6.66
CA PHE A 78 -11.99 5.68 6.80
C PHE A 78 -11.26 5.88 5.48
N SER A 79 -11.80 5.39 4.37
CA SER A 79 -11.17 5.51 3.04
C SER A 79 -10.99 6.98 2.65
N ASP A 80 -11.98 7.82 2.92
CA ASP A 80 -11.91 9.25 2.62
C ASP A 80 -10.89 9.97 3.51
N ILE A 81 -10.80 9.59 4.80
CA ILE A 81 -9.76 10.09 5.72
C ILE A 81 -8.36 9.66 5.26
N MET A 82 -8.18 8.41 4.86
CA MET A 82 -6.88 7.90 4.38
C MET A 82 -6.48 8.57 3.06
N LYS A 83 -7.42 8.79 2.14
CA LYS A 83 -7.18 9.55 0.89
C LYS A 83 -6.62 10.94 1.20
N GLU A 84 -7.18 11.66 2.16
CA GLU A 84 -6.66 12.98 2.57
C GLU A 84 -5.18 12.90 2.95
N GLY A 85 -4.82 11.97 3.84
CA GLY A 85 -3.45 11.80 4.32
C GLY A 85 -2.46 11.40 3.21
N ILE A 86 -2.85 10.49 2.34
CA ILE A 86 -2.03 10.01 1.21
C ILE A 86 -1.86 11.10 0.15
N VAL A 87 -2.92 11.87 -0.16
CA VAL A 87 -2.85 13.02 -1.08
C VAL A 87 -1.89 14.08 -0.57
N GLN A 88 -2.00 14.46 0.71
CA GLN A 88 -1.07 15.41 1.33
C GLN A 88 0.38 14.91 1.28
N PHE A 89 0.59 13.61 1.51
CA PHE A 89 1.91 12.99 1.39
C PHE A 89 2.45 13.03 -0.05
N SER A 90 1.61 12.70 -1.04
CA SER A 90 1.98 12.74 -2.45
C SER A 90 2.41 14.13 -2.89
N TYR A 91 1.67 15.17 -2.52
CA TYR A 91 2.06 16.55 -2.84
C TYR A 91 3.41 16.96 -2.23
N GLN A 92 3.71 16.49 -1.02
CA GLN A 92 4.97 16.83 -0.34
C GLN A 92 6.18 16.07 -0.90
N ASN A 93 5.98 14.84 -1.38
CA ASN A 93 7.08 13.93 -1.75
C ASN A 93 7.12 13.61 -3.24
N ASN A 94 6.21 14.16 -4.03
CA ASN A 94 6.05 13.93 -5.47
C ASN A 94 5.93 12.43 -5.85
N VAL A 95 5.33 11.62 -4.97
CA VAL A 95 5.13 10.18 -5.18
C VAL A 95 3.80 9.95 -5.92
N PRO A 96 3.76 9.16 -7.00
CA PRO A 96 2.51 8.80 -7.65
C PRO A 96 1.66 7.89 -6.77
N ILE A 97 0.41 8.28 -6.54
CA ILE A 97 -0.53 7.58 -5.65
C ILE A 97 -1.82 7.15 -6.36
N GLY A 98 -1.90 7.29 -7.69
CA GLY A 98 -3.13 6.98 -8.45
C GLY A 98 -3.67 5.58 -8.14
N LEU A 99 -2.77 4.60 -8.06
CA LEU A 99 -3.13 3.21 -7.71
C LEU A 99 -3.77 3.10 -6.31
N LEU A 100 -3.20 3.79 -5.32
CA LEU A 100 -3.71 3.81 -3.95
C LEU A 100 -5.08 4.50 -3.87
N LEU A 101 -5.26 5.59 -4.60
CA LEU A 101 -6.53 6.31 -4.64
C LEU A 101 -7.63 5.45 -5.26
N ARG A 102 -7.33 4.77 -6.36
CA ARG A 102 -8.24 3.82 -6.99
C ARG A 102 -8.57 2.65 -6.05
N PHE A 103 -7.57 2.09 -5.38
CA PHE A 103 -7.78 1.06 -4.36
C PHE A 103 -8.73 1.53 -3.23
N LEU A 104 -8.47 2.71 -2.66
CA LEU A 104 -9.32 3.28 -1.60
C LEU A 104 -10.72 3.67 -2.10
N GLN A 105 -10.90 3.94 -3.39
CA GLN A 105 -12.23 4.14 -3.98
C GLN A 105 -13.00 2.82 -4.07
N ASP A 106 -12.32 1.72 -4.40
CA ASP A 106 -12.94 0.42 -4.59
C ASP A 106 -13.23 -0.34 -3.27
N LEU A 107 -12.65 0.09 -2.13
CA LEU A 107 -12.78 -0.57 -0.83
C LEU A 107 -14.24 -0.78 -0.35
N ASP A 108 -15.19 0.04 -0.82
CA ASP A 108 -16.61 -0.11 -0.50
C ASP A 108 -17.23 -1.43 -1.01
N LYS A 109 -16.59 -2.07 -1.99
CA LYS A 109 -16.97 -3.39 -2.53
C LYS A 109 -16.63 -4.53 -1.57
N ILE A 110 -15.79 -4.30 -0.56
CA ILE A 110 -15.28 -5.28 0.43
C ILE A 110 -14.42 -6.38 -0.20
N TYR A 111 -14.95 -7.09 -1.19
CA TYR A 111 -14.28 -8.19 -1.89
C TYR A 111 -13.60 -7.67 -3.15
N LEU A 112 -12.31 -7.38 -3.03
CA LEU A 112 -11.50 -6.90 -4.14
C LEU A 112 -10.77 -8.04 -4.83
N ASP A 113 -10.76 -7.97 -6.16
CA ASP A 113 -9.93 -8.84 -6.99
C ASP A 113 -8.53 -8.20 -7.15
N PRO A 114 -7.45 -8.81 -6.64
CA PRO A 114 -6.09 -8.28 -6.74
C PRO A 114 -5.67 -7.95 -8.17
N ARG A 115 -6.15 -8.72 -9.15
CA ARG A 115 -5.78 -8.57 -10.57
C ARG A 115 -6.21 -7.24 -11.16
N LYS A 116 -7.19 -6.55 -10.57
CA LYS A 116 -7.63 -5.22 -11.01
C LYS A 116 -6.60 -4.12 -10.77
N PHE A 117 -5.64 -4.36 -9.87
CA PHE A 117 -4.59 -3.42 -9.48
C PHE A 117 -3.23 -3.80 -10.08
N LEU A 118 -3.20 -4.77 -11.00
CA LEU A 118 -2.01 -5.28 -11.66
C LEU A 118 -2.15 -5.15 -13.17
N ASP A 119 -1.02 -5.04 -13.85
CA ASP A 119 -0.95 -5.03 -15.31
C ASP A 119 -0.50 -6.41 -15.82
N PHE A 120 -0.64 -6.70 -17.12
CA PHE A 120 -0.15 -7.95 -17.70
C PHE A 120 1.35 -8.15 -17.50
N GLU A 121 2.12 -7.06 -17.52
CA GLU A 121 3.58 -7.09 -17.35
C GLU A 121 4.03 -7.00 -15.89
N VAL A 122 3.13 -6.61 -14.98
CA VAL A 122 3.43 -6.36 -13.56
C VAL A 122 2.67 -7.36 -12.70
N ASN A 123 3.38 -8.35 -12.14
CA ASN A 123 2.77 -9.42 -11.34
C ASN A 123 2.73 -9.12 -9.84
N SER A 124 3.49 -8.14 -9.37
CA SER A 124 3.45 -7.66 -7.99
C SER A 124 3.80 -6.17 -7.90
N ILE A 125 3.22 -5.51 -6.91
CA ILE A 125 3.47 -4.10 -6.59
C ILE A 125 3.62 -3.98 -5.07
N LEU A 126 4.59 -3.20 -4.63
CA LEU A 126 4.74 -2.75 -3.25
C LEU A 126 4.96 -1.24 -3.24
N ILE A 127 4.18 -0.52 -2.44
CA ILE A 127 4.38 0.89 -2.12
C ILE A 127 4.31 1.01 -0.60
N ASP A 128 5.41 1.42 0.01
CA ASP A 128 5.58 1.41 1.45
C ASP A 128 6.17 2.74 1.93
N VAL A 129 5.53 3.36 2.91
CA VAL A 129 5.93 4.62 3.53
C VAL A 129 5.97 4.40 5.02
N ASN A 130 7.19 4.23 5.53
CA ASN A 130 7.45 3.91 6.93
C ASN A 130 8.41 4.91 7.57
N LYS A 131 8.44 4.88 8.90
CA LYS A 131 9.43 5.58 9.72
C LYS A 131 10.41 4.55 10.27
N GLU A 132 11.68 4.68 9.95
CA GLU A 132 12.76 3.86 10.52
C GLU A 132 13.43 4.62 11.66
N PHE A 133 13.66 3.94 12.79
CA PHE A 133 14.45 4.52 13.88
C PHE A 133 15.93 4.52 13.51
N GLN A 134 16.58 5.67 13.63
CA GLN A 134 18.03 5.78 13.52
C GLN A 134 18.66 5.04 14.71
N LYS A 135 19.30 3.90 14.43
CA LYS A 135 19.97 3.10 15.46
C LYS A 135 21.25 3.77 15.98
N ASP A 136 21.81 4.70 15.20
CA ASP A 136 23.15 5.27 15.44
C ASP A 136 23.13 6.65 16.11
N LYS A 137 21.95 7.22 16.38
CA LYS A 137 21.82 8.50 17.10
C LYS A 137 21.06 8.34 18.42
N PRO A 138 21.58 8.89 19.54
CA PRO A 138 20.84 8.92 20.79
C PRO A 138 19.61 9.83 20.67
N GLY A 139 18.47 9.32 21.18
CA GLY A 139 17.17 9.98 21.14
C GLY A 139 16.39 9.60 19.89
N PHE A 140 15.42 8.69 20.05
CA PHE A 140 14.46 8.11 19.07
C PHE A 140 14.17 8.96 17.83
N THR A 141 15.16 9.13 16.97
CA THR A 141 15.10 9.95 15.77
C THR A 141 14.62 9.05 14.67
N THR A 142 13.52 9.41 14.03
CA THR A 142 12.92 8.62 12.97
C THR A 142 13.16 9.29 11.64
N ASN A 143 13.67 8.54 10.67
CA ASN A 143 13.71 8.99 9.28
C ASN A 143 12.61 8.29 8.50
N ARG A 144 11.91 9.04 7.67
CA ARG A 144 10.97 8.47 6.73
C ARG A 144 11.71 7.75 5.61
N LYS A 145 11.13 6.65 5.15
CA LYS A 145 11.61 5.86 4.02
C LYS A 145 10.43 5.50 3.14
N ILE A 146 10.59 5.73 1.85
CA ILE A 146 9.63 5.38 0.82
C ILE A 146 10.25 4.23 0.03
N THR A 147 9.58 3.09 -0.03
CA THR A 147 9.99 1.95 -0.83
C THR A 147 8.94 1.69 -1.90
N ILE A 148 9.38 1.61 -3.15
CA ILE A 148 8.53 1.19 -4.26
C ILE A 148 9.19 -0.02 -4.91
N GLU A 149 8.42 -1.09 -5.09
CA GLU A 149 8.85 -2.31 -5.77
C GLU A 149 7.82 -2.73 -6.81
N LEU A 150 8.33 -3.15 -7.97
CA LEU A 150 7.56 -3.70 -9.07
C LEU A 150 8.14 -5.07 -9.44
N GLY A 151 7.31 -6.10 -9.43
CA GLY A 151 7.63 -7.42 -9.95
C GLY A 151 7.12 -7.61 -11.36
N SER A 152 7.92 -8.25 -12.20
CA SER A 152 7.58 -8.61 -13.57
C SER A 152 8.02 -10.05 -13.87
N LYS A 153 7.72 -10.54 -15.08
CA LYS A 153 8.24 -11.83 -15.56
C LYS A 153 9.76 -11.85 -15.77
N LYS A 154 10.40 -10.68 -15.89
CA LYS A 154 11.85 -10.54 -16.14
C LYS A 154 12.66 -10.33 -14.85
N GLY A 155 11.98 -10.25 -13.71
CA GLY A 155 12.56 -9.90 -12.42
C GLY A 155 11.84 -8.70 -11.80
N CYS A 156 12.40 -8.20 -10.72
CA CYS A 156 11.81 -7.21 -9.85
C CYS A 156 12.76 -6.04 -9.67
N ALA A 157 12.20 -4.83 -9.71
CA ALA A 157 12.92 -3.58 -9.50
C ALA A 157 12.41 -2.92 -8.23
N LYS A 158 13.31 -2.40 -7.40
CA LYS A 158 12.98 -1.73 -6.15
C LYS A 158 13.80 -0.46 -6.01
N VAL A 159 13.13 0.61 -5.62
CA VAL A 159 13.76 1.86 -5.24
C VAL A 159 13.45 2.17 -3.78
N ILE A 160 14.48 2.59 -3.06
CA ILE A 160 14.38 3.04 -1.66
C ILE A 160 14.82 4.50 -1.61
N LEU A 161 13.89 5.36 -1.19
CA LEU A 161 14.05 6.79 -1.04
C LEU A 161 14.03 7.13 0.46
N PRO A 162 15.19 7.24 1.12
CA PRO A 162 15.24 7.74 2.49
C PRO A 162 15.03 9.26 2.52
N GLU A 163 14.53 9.77 3.64
CA GLU A 163 14.41 11.21 3.90
C GLU A 163 15.77 11.91 3.92
N GLU A 164 16.79 11.21 4.42
CA GLU A 164 18.19 11.64 4.41
C GLU A 164 19.06 10.48 3.88
N GLY A 165 19.99 10.79 2.99
CA GLY A 165 20.94 9.82 2.44
C GLY A 165 20.79 9.58 0.95
N ASN A 166 21.43 8.52 0.47
CA ASN A 166 21.42 8.16 -0.95
C ASN A 166 20.22 7.26 -1.25
N VAL A 167 19.68 7.44 -2.46
CA VAL A 167 18.70 6.53 -3.04
C VAL A 167 19.37 5.19 -3.33
N SER A 168 18.69 4.09 -3.01
CA SER A 168 19.15 2.74 -3.37
C SER A 168 18.28 2.17 -4.47
N HIS A 169 18.92 1.61 -5.50
CA HIS A 169 18.26 0.91 -6.60
C HIS A 169 18.64 -0.56 -6.56
N LEU A 170 17.66 -1.40 -6.33
CA LEU A 170 17.83 -2.82 -6.10
C LEU A 170 17.10 -3.63 -7.17
N PHE A 171 17.69 -4.75 -7.56
CA PHE A 171 17.05 -5.71 -8.43
C PHE A 171 16.99 -7.09 -7.78
N SER A 172 16.07 -7.92 -8.26
CA SER A 172 15.91 -9.30 -7.84
C SER A 172 15.33 -10.12 -9.01
N LEU A 173 15.67 -11.40 -9.10
CA LEU A 173 15.04 -12.31 -10.07
C LEU A 173 13.75 -12.95 -9.54
N ASP A 174 13.60 -13.02 -8.22
CA ASP A 174 12.53 -13.75 -7.52
C ASP A 174 11.73 -12.89 -6.54
N CYS A 175 11.98 -11.57 -6.54
CA CYS A 175 11.46 -10.57 -5.59
C CYS A 175 11.79 -10.86 -4.11
N SER A 176 12.73 -11.77 -3.83
CA SER A 176 13.06 -12.22 -2.47
C SER A 176 14.50 -11.86 -2.11
N GLU A 177 15.45 -12.22 -2.97
CA GLU A 177 16.86 -11.89 -2.79
C GLU A 177 17.19 -10.62 -3.59
N TRP A 178 17.60 -9.56 -2.88
CA TRP A 178 17.84 -8.24 -3.47
C TRP A 178 19.33 -7.93 -3.55
N SER A 179 19.76 -7.42 -4.70
CA SER A 179 21.13 -6.98 -4.95
C SER A 179 21.15 -5.56 -5.49
N GLU A 180 22.19 -4.80 -5.16
CA GLU A 180 22.39 -3.44 -5.66
C GLU A 180 23.19 -3.48 -6.96
N ASP A 181 22.48 -3.39 -8.09
CA ASP A 181 23.05 -3.25 -9.43
C ASP A 181 22.13 -2.34 -10.26
N PHE A 182 22.59 -1.11 -10.46
CA PHE A 182 21.83 -0.08 -11.14
C PHE A 182 21.55 -0.42 -12.62
N SER A 183 22.48 -1.10 -13.31
CA SER A 183 22.29 -1.48 -14.71
C SER A 183 21.16 -2.49 -14.82
N ARG A 184 21.15 -3.51 -13.95
CA ARG A 184 20.10 -4.54 -13.91
C ARG A 184 18.75 -3.98 -13.50
N TYR A 185 18.71 -3.11 -12.49
CA TYR A 185 17.51 -2.37 -12.10
C TYR A 185 16.92 -1.63 -13.30
N ARG A 186 17.76 -0.90 -14.03
CA ARG A 186 17.35 -0.14 -15.22
C ARG A 186 16.83 -1.05 -16.32
N ASP A 187 17.54 -2.12 -16.65
CA ASP A 187 17.15 -3.05 -17.71
C ASP A 187 15.77 -3.66 -17.44
N ILE A 188 15.48 -4.04 -16.18
CA ILE A 188 14.16 -4.54 -15.78
C ILE A 188 13.12 -3.44 -15.95
N LEU A 189 13.35 -2.26 -15.37
CA LEU A 189 12.36 -1.18 -15.35
C LEU A 189 12.00 -0.66 -16.75
N TYR A 190 12.98 -0.55 -17.65
CA TYR A 190 12.76 -0.13 -19.04
C TYR A 190 12.08 -1.19 -19.89
N SER A 191 12.08 -2.44 -19.43
CA SER A 191 11.41 -3.55 -20.10
C SER A 191 9.93 -3.69 -19.74
N ILE A 192 9.43 -2.84 -18.82
CA ILE A 192 8.04 -2.78 -18.37
C ILE A 192 7.34 -1.64 -19.12
N HIS A 193 6.27 -1.98 -19.82
CA HIS A 193 5.41 -1.13 -20.63
C HIS A 193 3.95 -1.32 -20.22
N PRO A 194 3.54 -0.75 -19.06
CA PRO A 194 2.21 -0.95 -18.54
C PRO A 194 1.13 -0.34 -19.45
N THR A 195 -0.02 -0.99 -19.49
CA THR A 195 -1.24 -0.49 -20.15
C THR A 195 -2.12 0.31 -19.19
N ILE A 196 -2.00 0.05 -17.89
CA ILE A 196 -2.73 0.75 -16.83
C ILE A 196 -2.00 2.04 -16.45
N THR A 197 -2.69 3.18 -16.57
CA THR A 197 -2.15 4.53 -16.33
C THR A 197 -1.46 4.66 -14.96
N GLU A 198 -2.09 4.18 -13.89
CA GLU A 198 -1.57 4.29 -12.54
C GLU A 198 -0.27 3.51 -12.34
N ILE A 199 -0.07 2.43 -13.10
CA ILE A 199 1.16 1.63 -13.08
C ILE A 199 2.23 2.31 -13.95
N SER A 200 1.84 2.89 -15.09
CA SER A 200 2.73 3.73 -15.89
C SER A 200 3.29 4.91 -15.10
N GLU A 201 2.47 5.57 -14.27
CA GLU A 201 2.92 6.64 -13.37
C GLU A 201 4.00 6.15 -12.38
N LEU A 202 3.83 4.96 -11.80
CA LEU A 202 4.81 4.35 -10.90
C LEU A 202 6.12 4.03 -11.62
N VAL A 203 6.04 3.42 -12.80
CA VAL A 203 7.22 3.09 -13.63
C VAL A 203 7.98 4.36 -14.02
N GLU A 204 7.28 5.39 -14.49
CA GLU A 204 7.90 6.66 -14.87
C GLU A 204 8.50 7.40 -13.67
N PHE A 205 7.87 7.34 -12.50
CA PHE A 205 8.47 7.85 -11.27
C PHE A 205 9.76 7.10 -10.92
N MET A 206 9.74 5.77 -10.92
CA MET A 206 10.93 4.96 -10.65
C MET A 206 12.06 5.22 -11.64
N LYS A 207 11.75 5.57 -12.90
CA LYS A 207 12.73 5.97 -13.93
C LYS A 207 13.27 7.38 -13.71
N LYS A 208 12.49 8.31 -13.15
CA LYS A 208 12.95 9.69 -12.84
C LYS A 208 13.86 9.76 -11.62
N VAL A 209 13.75 8.76 -10.75
CA VAL A 209 14.53 8.63 -9.52
C VAL A 209 15.88 7.92 -9.75
N ILE A 210 16.18 7.57 -11.01
CA ILE A 210 17.50 7.18 -11.56
C ILE A 210 18.39 8.42 -11.64
#